data_AF-A0A2S5XB49-F1
#
_entry.id   AF-A0A2S5XB49-F1
#
_cell.length_a   1.000
_cell.length_b   1.000
_cell.length_c   1.000
_cell.angle_alpha   90.00
_cell.angle_beta   90.00
_cell.angle_gamma   90.00
#
_symmetry.space_group_name_H-M   'P 1'
#
loop_
_entity.id
_entity.type
_entity.pdbx_description
1 polymer ?
#
loop_
_entity_poly.entity_id
_entity_poly.type
_entity_poly.pdbx_seq_one_letter_code
_entity_poly.pdbx_strand_id
1 'polypeptide(L)'
;MPLLETLAHSLEYSAAVAPMIPNPGPIRPPGLGGFDTIISWAKWIGYALAGVALIIVAIRMFFNARRGEGGEHLGALGWILGGVILIGGGVGLVTTLMGG
;
A
#
# COMPACT_ATOMS: atom_id res chain seq x y z
N MET A 1 -15.51 -18.41 46.77
CA MET A 1 -14.59 -17.25 46.65
C MET A 1 -15.33 -16.19 45.83
N PRO A 2 -16.06 -15.24 46.43
CA PRO A 2 -17.02 -14.39 45.69
C PRO A 2 -16.34 -13.40 44.71
N LEU A 3 -15.07 -13.10 44.91
CA LEU A 3 -14.27 -12.25 44.03
C LEU A 3 -13.90 -12.91 42.69
N LEU A 4 -13.78 -14.24 42.65
CA LEU A 4 -13.42 -14.95 41.41
C LEU A 4 -14.61 -15.01 40.44
N GLU A 5 -15.81 -15.23 40.97
CA GLU A 5 -17.07 -15.26 40.23
C GLU A 5 -17.40 -13.89 39.61
N THR A 6 -17.19 -12.80 40.37
CA THR A 6 -17.40 -11.43 39.87
C THR A 6 -16.38 -11.03 38.79
N LEU A 7 -15.15 -11.53 38.87
CA LEU A 7 -14.16 -11.35 37.80
C LEU A 7 -14.53 -12.16 36.55
N ALA A 8 -14.97 -13.41 36.69
CA ALA A 8 -15.44 -14.21 35.56
C ALA A 8 -16.61 -13.53 34.82
N HIS A 9 -17.60 -13.05 35.57
CA HIS A 9 -18.78 -12.39 34.99
C HIS A 9 -18.46 -11.04 34.33
N SER A 10 -17.50 -10.29 34.85
CA SER A 10 -17.06 -9.02 34.23
C SER A 10 -16.25 -9.24 32.95
N LEU A 11 -15.47 -10.32 32.86
CA LEU A 11 -14.78 -10.73 31.63
C LEU A 11 -15.78 -11.20 30.55
N GLU A 12 -16.78 -12.01 30.94
CA GLU A 12 -17.86 -12.45 30.06
C GLU A 12 -18.68 -11.26 29.54
N TYR A 13 -19.03 -10.31 30.41
CA TYR A 13 -19.76 -9.10 30.04
C TYR A 13 -18.97 -8.23 29.06
N SER A 14 -17.67 -8.03 29.29
CA SER A 14 -16.79 -7.27 28.39
C SER A 14 -16.70 -7.92 26.99
N ALA A 15 -16.54 -9.25 26.96
CA ALA A 15 -16.52 -10.02 25.71
C ALA A 15 -17.87 -10.01 24.97
N ALA A 16 -18.98 -9.98 25.72
CA ALA A 16 -20.33 -9.90 25.16
C ALA A 16 -20.67 -8.50 24.63
N VAL A 17 -20.11 -7.43 25.21
CA VAL A 17 -20.37 -6.04 24.79
C VAL A 17 -19.68 -5.67 23.47
N ALA A 18 -18.50 -6.23 23.18
CA ALA A 18 -17.75 -5.95 21.96
C ALA A 18 -18.55 -6.16 20.65
N PRO A 19 -19.31 -7.27 20.45
CA PRO A 19 -20.16 -7.45 19.28
C PRO A 19 -21.51 -6.70 19.37
N MET A 20 -21.93 -6.25 20.56
CA MET A 20 -23.20 -5.54 20.77
C MET A 20 -23.15 -4.06 20.42
N ILE A 21 -21.95 -3.47 20.32
CA ILE A 21 -21.78 -2.14 19.75
C ILE A 21 -21.88 -2.31 18.23
N PRO A 22 -22.95 -1.80 17.58
CA PRO A 22 -22.95 -1.70 16.13
C PRO A 22 -21.81 -0.74 15.79
N ASN A 23 -20.68 -1.29 15.36
CA ASN A 23 -19.58 -0.54 14.81
C ASN A 23 -19.86 -0.42 13.31
N PRO A 24 -20.50 0.66 12.84
CA PRO A 24 -20.50 0.92 11.41
C PRO A 24 -19.03 0.98 11.00
N GLY A 25 -18.57 -0.03 10.25
CA GLY A 25 -17.23 -0.01 9.67
C GLY A 25 -17.02 1.34 8.99
N PRO A 26 -15.78 1.87 8.90
CA PRO A 26 -15.52 3.27 8.57
C PRO A 26 -16.34 3.78 7.38
N ILE A 27 -17.53 4.34 7.65
CA ILE A 27 -18.42 4.86 6.62
C ILE A 27 -17.97 6.28 6.40
N ARG A 28 -17.46 6.50 5.19
CA ARG A 28 -16.98 7.81 4.76
C ARG A 28 -18.12 8.84 4.84
N PRO A 29 -17.85 10.05 5.37
CA PRO A 29 -18.81 11.15 5.33
C PRO A 29 -19.24 11.48 3.90
N PRO A 30 -20.53 11.72 3.65
CA PRO A 30 -21.03 12.13 2.34
C PRO A 30 -20.34 13.42 1.87
N GLY A 31 -19.88 13.46 0.61
CA GLY A 31 -19.19 14.61 0.00
C GLY A 31 -17.71 14.38 -0.33
N LEU A 32 -17.07 13.33 0.22
CA LEU A 32 -15.66 13.03 -0.07
C LEU A 32 -15.45 12.19 -1.35
N GLY A 33 -16.49 11.72 -2.04
CA GLY A 33 -16.38 10.86 -3.24
C GLY A 33 -15.49 11.42 -4.36
N GLY A 34 -15.40 12.75 -4.49
CA GLY A 34 -14.47 13.41 -5.42
C GLY A 34 -13.00 13.15 -5.07
N PHE A 35 -12.65 13.10 -3.79
CA PHE A 35 -11.28 12.81 -3.33
C PHE A 35 -10.84 11.38 -3.67
N ASP A 36 -11.73 10.38 -3.54
CA ASP A 36 -11.40 9.00 -3.92
C ASP A 36 -11.24 8.87 -5.43
N THR A 37 -12.01 9.65 -6.19
CA THR A 37 -11.89 9.69 -7.64
C THR A 37 -10.51 10.21 -8.02
N ILE A 38 -10.06 11.33 -7.44
CA ILE A 38 -8.74 11.91 -7.69
C ILE A 38 -7.62 10.93 -7.30
N ILE A 39 -7.71 10.30 -6.12
CA ILE A 39 -6.72 9.30 -5.70
C ILE A 39 -6.71 8.08 -6.64
N SER A 40 -7.86 7.62 -7.10
CA SER A 40 -7.93 6.51 -8.06
C SER A 40 -7.22 6.86 -9.37
N TRP A 41 -7.50 8.03 -9.94
CA TRP A 41 -6.80 8.50 -11.14
C TRP A 41 -5.30 8.65 -10.91
N ALA A 42 -4.90 9.22 -9.78
CA ALA A 42 -3.49 9.37 -9.42
C ALA A 42 -2.76 8.02 -9.34
N LYS A 43 -3.40 6.98 -8.77
CA LYS A 43 -2.82 5.62 -8.74
C LYS A 43 -2.59 5.07 -10.14
N TRP A 44 -3.60 5.14 -11.02
CA TRP A 44 -3.49 4.62 -12.39
C TRP A 44 -2.45 5.37 -13.21
N ILE A 45 -2.39 6.71 -13.08
CA ILE A 45 -1.36 7.53 -13.73
C ILE A 45 0.04 7.17 -13.21
N GLY A 46 0.19 6.99 -11.89
CA GLY A 46 1.46 6.59 -11.28
C GLY A 46 1.97 5.24 -11.82
N TYR A 47 1.10 4.25 -11.92
CA TYR A 47 1.45 2.94 -12.50
C TYR A 47 1.78 3.03 -14.00
N ALA A 48 1.01 3.79 -14.77
CA ALA A 48 1.28 3.98 -16.19
C ALA A 48 2.65 4.66 -16.42
N LEU A 49 2.94 5.73 -15.67
CA LEU A 49 4.21 6.46 -15.79
C LEU A 49 5.41 5.61 -15.35
N ALA A 50 5.26 4.83 -14.27
CA ALA A 50 6.29 3.89 -13.83
C ALA A 50 6.61 2.84 -14.90
N GLY A 51 5.57 2.29 -15.56
CA GLY A 51 5.73 1.34 -16.66
C GLY A 51 6.48 1.94 -17.85
N VAL A 52 6.12 3.16 -18.26
CA VAL A 52 6.80 3.86 -19.37
C VAL A 52 8.27 4.13 -19.03
N ALA A 53 8.57 4.59 -17.82
CA ALA A 53 9.94 4.85 -17.39
C ALA A 53 10.82 3.58 -17.42
N LEU A 54 10.26 2.44 -16.97
CA LEU A 54 10.96 1.15 -16.99
C LEU A 54 11.27 0.68 -18.43
N ILE A 55 10.31 0.85 -19.34
CA ILE A 55 10.49 0.50 -20.77
C ILE A 55 11.59 1.34 -21.41
N ILE A 56 11.58 2.67 -21.21
CA ILE A 56 12.58 3.57 -21.81
C ILE A 56 14.00 3.15 -21.43
N VAL A 57 14.20 2.72 -20.18
CA VAL A 57 15.53 2.37 -19.68
C VAL A 57 15.92 0.96 -20.11
N ALA A 58 14.98 0.01 -20.14
CA ALA A 58 15.22 -1.30 -20.74
C ALA A 58 15.69 -1.15 -22.20
N ILE A 59 15.05 -0.28 -22.99
CA ILE A 59 15.45 0.03 -24.37
C ILE A 59 16.87 0.62 -24.41
N ARG A 60 17.16 1.60 -23.56
CA ARG A 60 18.46 2.29 -23.52
C ARG A 60 19.60 1.34 -23.12
N MET A 61 19.34 0.43 -22.18
CA MET A 61 20.25 -0.63 -21.78
C MET A 61 20.46 -1.67 -22.90
N PHE A 62 19.42 -2.02 -23.65
CA PHE A 62 19.50 -2.96 -24.78
C PHE A 62 20.40 -2.46 -25.92
N PHE A 63 20.45 -1.15 -26.16
CA PHE A 63 21.37 -0.57 -27.14
C PHE A 63 22.81 -0.50 -26.61
N ASN A 64 23.00 -0.20 -25.33
CA ASN A 64 24.33 -0.05 -24.74
C ASN A 64 24.99 -1.39 -24.39
N ALA A 65 24.22 -2.46 -24.15
CA ALA A 65 24.70 -3.80 -23.88
C ALA A 65 25.62 -4.36 -24.99
N ARG A 66 25.51 -3.83 -26.21
CA ARG A 66 26.26 -4.27 -27.39
C ARG A 66 27.71 -3.80 -27.42
N ARG A 67 28.06 -2.84 -26.55
CA ARG A 67 29.39 -2.19 -26.50
C ARG A 67 30.30 -2.75 -25.40
N GLY A 68 29.83 -3.73 -24.62
CA GLY A 68 30.60 -4.30 -23.51
C GLY A 68 30.62 -3.45 -22.22
N GLU A 69 29.89 -2.33 -22.20
CA GLU A 69 29.81 -1.37 -21.08
C GLU A 69 28.61 -1.66 -20.14
N GLY A 70 28.11 -2.89 -20.10
CA GLY A 70 26.87 -3.24 -19.40
C GLY A 70 26.89 -2.97 -17.88
N GLY A 71 28.09 -2.96 -17.27
CA GLY A 71 28.29 -2.68 -15.84
C GLY A 71 28.02 -1.23 -15.43
N GLU A 72 28.34 -0.27 -16.30
CA GLU A 72 28.16 1.18 -16.03
C GLU A 72 26.67 1.56 -15.97
N HIS A 73 25.80 0.77 -16.60
CA HIS A 73 24.36 1.01 -16.64
C HIS A 73 23.57 0.26 -15.55
N LEU A 74 24.21 -0.60 -14.76
CA LEU A 74 23.58 -1.25 -13.61
C LEU A 74 23.12 -0.22 -12.56
N GLY A 75 23.87 0.87 -12.38
CA GLY A 75 23.47 1.98 -11.52
C GLY A 75 22.19 2.67 -11.99
N ALA A 76 22.06 2.87 -13.31
CA ALA A 76 20.84 3.43 -13.90
C ALA A 76 19.63 2.50 -13.69
N LEU A 77 19.80 1.20 -13.91
CA LEU A 77 18.75 0.19 -13.67
C LEU A 77 18.35 0.10 -12.20
N GLY A 78 19.33 0.10 -11.29
CA GLY A 78 19.10 0.06 -9.85
C GLY A 78 18.24 1.23 -9.38
N TRP A 79 18.42 2.41 -9.97
CA TRP A 79 17.60 3.59 -9.65
C TRP A 79 16.16 3.50 -10.09
N ILE A 80 15.89 2.81 -11.20
CA ILE A 80 14.53 2.63 -11.70
C ILE A 80 13.83 1.48 -11.01
N LEU A 81 14.55 0.37 -10.76
CA LEU A 81 14.04 -0.72 -9.92
C LEU A 81 13.71 -0.19 -8.52
N GLY A 82 14.54 0.66 -7.94
CA GLY A 82 14.25 1.38 -6.70
C GLY A 82 12.96 2.21 -6.79
N GLY A 83 12.78 2.98 -7.87
CA GLY A 83 11.56 3.75 -8.11
C GLY A 83 10.30 2.90 -8.26
N VAL A 84 10.37 1.77 -8.99
CA VAL A 84 9.24 0.86 -9.18
C VAL A 84 8.89 0.13 -7.88
N ILE A 85 9.89 -0.30 -7.12
CA ILE A 85 9.68 -0.90 -5.79
C ILE A 85 9.06 0.12 -4.83
N LEU A 86 9.44 1.39 -4.89
CA LEU A 86 8.86 2.44 -4.05
C LEU A 86 7.38 2.69 -4.39
N ILE A 87 7.03 2.73 -5.68
CA ILE A 87 5.63 2.93 -6.14
C ILE A 87 4.78 1.69 -5.80
N GLY A 88 5.28 0.49 -6.06
CA GLY A 88 4.57 -0.76 -5.76
C GLY A 88 4.46 -1.03 -4.25
N GLY A 89 5.57 -0.89 -3.53
CA GLY A 89 5.69 -1.12 -2.09
C GLY A 89 5.00 -0.05 -1.24
N GLY A 90 4.93 1.20 -1.73
CA GLY A 90 4.21 2.29 -1.05
C GLY A 90 2.72 1.99 -0.87
N VAL A 91 2.08 1.36 -1.86
CA VAL A 91 0.67 0.94 -1.74
C VAL A 91 0.52 -0.15 -0.69
N GLY A 92 1.43 -1.14 -0.66
CA GLY A 92 1.47 -2.17 0.37
C GLY A 92 1.62 -1.58 1.77
N LEU A 93 2.61 -0.71 1.98
CA LEU A 93 2.87 -0.04 3.25
C LEU A 93 1.67 0.78 3.75
N VAL A 94 1.06 1.60 2.88
CA VAL A 94 -0.12 2.39 3.26
C VAL A 94 -1.28 1.48 3.66
N THR A 95 -1.48 0.38 2.93
CA THR A 95 -2.55 -0.58 3.23
C THR A 95 -2.33 -1.25 4.58
N THR A 96 -1.10 -1.69 4.88
CA THR A 96 -0.75 -2.31 6.18
C THR A 96 -0.89 -1.32 7.34
N LEU A 97 -0.49 -0.06 7.15
CA LEU A 97 -0.61 0.98 8.18
C LEU A 97 -2.06 1.42 8.43
N MET A 98 -2.94 1.29 7.43
CA MET A 98 -4.36 1.59 7.53
C MET A 98 -5.20 0.40 8.03
N GLY A 99 -4.56 -0.70 8.46
CA GLY A 99 -5.25 -1.85 9.03
C GLY A 99 -5.86 -2.80 8.00
N GLY A 100 -5.30 -2.86 6.78
CA GLY A 100 -5.58 -3.93 5.82
C GLY A 100 -5.04 -5.29 6.26
#